data_AF-A0A0C2DBB5-F1
#
_entry.id   AF-A0A0C2DBB5-F1
#
_cell.length_a   1.000
_cell.length_b   1.000
_cell.length_c   1.000
_cell.angle_alpha   90.00
_cell.angle_beta   90.00
_cell.angle_gamma   90.00
#
_symmetry.space_group_name_H-M   'P 1'
#
loop_
_entity.id
_entity.type
_entity.pdbx_description
1 polymer ?
#
loop_
_entity_poly.entity_id
_entity_poly.type
_entity_poly.pdbx_seq_one_letter_code
_entity_poly.pdbx_strand_id
1 'polypeptide(L)'
;MRFCPWCERVLLYLSRKNASVEVVNVNLVDKPTFLFQKHPEGKVPVLEHKGQNIIDSALISEYLDWIHPHTSILPSDPYLKAKQRMLAGLLEGKKLLFKRN
;
A
#
# COMPACT_ATOMS: atom_id res chain seq x y z
N MET A 1 10.13 -12.88 4.88
CA MET A 1 9.75 -13.57 3.63
C MET A 1 9.98 -12.60 2.46
N ARG A 2 10.86 -12.92 1.50
CA ARG A 2 11.32 -11.99 0.44
C ARG A 2 10.29 -11.74 -0.69
N PHE A 3 9.14 -12.41 -0.68
CA PHE A 3 8.21 -12.44 -1.83
C PHE A 3 6.74 -12.20 -1.43
N CYS A 4 6.48 -11.22 -0.56
CA CYS A 4 5.10 -10.80 -0.28
C CYS A 4 4.62 -9.87 -1.41
N PRO A 5 3.63 -10.25 -2.26
CA PRO A 5 3.22 -9.43 -3.40
C PRO A 5 2.63 -8.08 -2.99
N TRP A 6 2.01 -8.01 -1.80
CA TRP A 6 1.52 -6.75 -1.23
C TRP A 6 2.66 -5.81 -0.80
N CYS A 7 3.76 -6.35 -0.25
CA CYS A 7 4.94 -5.56 0.06
C CYS A 7 5.66 -5.11 -1.21
N GLU A 8 5.77 -5.99 -2.21
CA GLU A 8 6.38 -5.67 -3.50
C GLU A 8 5.73 -4.47 -4.18
N ARG A 9 4.39 -4.38 -4.13
CA ARG A 9 3.66 -3.20 -4.61
C ARG A 9 4.15 -1.90 -3.96
N VAL A 10 4.32 -1.91 -2.64
CA VAL A 10 4.79 -0.73 -1.89
C VAL A 10 6.24 -0.41 -2.25
N LEU A 11 7.10 -1.42 -2.37
CA LEU A 11 8.49 -1.26 -2.79
C LEU A 11 8.61 -0.63 -4.19
N LEU A 12 7.76 -1.02 -5.14
CA LEU A 12 7.68 -0.42 -6.47
C LEU A 12 7.32 1.07 -6.40
N TYR A 13 6.33 1.44 -5.58
CA TYR A 13 5.98 2.84 -5.38
C TYR A 13 7.16 3.61 -4.80
N LEU A 14 7.75 3.12 -3.70
CA LEU A 14 8.91 3.74 -3.03
C LEU A 14 10.09 3.96 -3.99
N SER A 15 10.39 2.96 -4.82
CA SER A 15 11.42 3.04 -5.87
C SER A 15 11.12 4.16 -6.87
N ARG A 16 9.89 4.24 -7.39
CA ARG A 16 9.47 5.31 -8.29
C ARG A 16 9.57 6.70 -7.64
N LYS A 17 9.35 6.79 -6.33
CA LYS A 17 9.45 8.04 -5.55
C LYS A 17 10.88 8.44 -5.26
N ASN A 18 11.85 7.53 -5.42
CA ASN A 18 13.21 7.68 -4.91
C ASN A 18 13.21 8.04 -3.41
N ALA A 19 12.30 7.43 -2.64
CA ALA A 19 12.11 7.75 -1.23
C ALA A 19 13.19 7.05 -0.38
N SER A 20 13.85 7.81 0.48
CA SER A 20 14.78 7.25 1.48
C SER A 20 13.98 6.58 2.59
N VAL A 21 13.93 5.25 2.59
CA VAL A 21 13.19 4.45 3.57
C VAL A 21 14.02 3.30 4.09
N GLU A 22 13.83 2.99 5.37
CA GLU A 22 14.35 1.76 5.96
C GLU A 22 13.38 0.61 5.67
N VAL A 23 13.87 -0.48 5.11
CA VAL A 23 13.08 -1.69 4.86
C VAL A 23 13.38 -2.73 5.94
N VAL A 24 12.45 -2.88 6.87
CA VAL A 24 12.53 -3.89 7.94
C VAL A 24 11.83 -5.18 7.48
N ASN A 25 12.62 -6.22 7.23
CA ASN A 25 12.07 -7.54 6.88
C ASN A 25 11.60 -8.28 8.14
N VAL A 26 10.35 -8.76 8.11
CA VAL A 26 9.78 -9.55 9.21
C VAL A 26 9.63 -11.03 8.84
N ASN A 27 9.80 -11.90 9.84
CA ASN A 27 9.38 -13.28 9.77
C ASN A 27 7.86 -13.35 9.98
N LEU A 28 7.15 -14.04 9.09
CA LEU A 28 5.68 -14.14 9.13
C LEU A 28 5.20 -15.43 9.80
N VAL A 29 6.10 -16.39 10.03
CA VAL A 29 5.83 -17.62 10.79
C VAL A 29 6.03 -17.33 12.28
N ASP A 30 7.19 -16.78 12.62
CA ASP A 30 7.52 -16.30 13.96
C ASP A 30 7.46 -14.77 13.98
N LYS A 31 6.26 -14.24 14.21
CA LYS A 31 5.99 -12.81 14.10
C LYS A 31 6.55 -12.06 15.31
N PRO A 32 7.41 -11.06 15.12
CA PRO A 32 7.94 -10.28 16.24
C PRO A 32 6.81 -9.47 16.90
N THR A 33 6.88 -9.31 18.22
CA THR A 33 5.83 -8.64 19.01
C THR A 33 5.58 -7.19 18.59
N PHE A 34 6.63 -6.47 18.15
CA PHE A 34 6.48 -5.09 17.68
C PHE A 34 5.55 -4.98 16.46
N LEU A 35 5.43 -6.04 15.64
CA LEU A 35 4.57 -5.99 14.45
C LEU A 35 3.10 -5.77 14.83
N PHE A 36 2.67 -6.33 15.97
CA PHE A 36 1.31 -6.14 16.48
C PHE A 36 1.07 -4.73 17.05
N GLN A 37 2.13 -4.01 17.43
CA GLN A 37 2.04 -2.58 17.79
C GLN A 37 1.86 -1.69 16.55
N LYS A 38 2.25 -2.20 15.37
CA LYS A 38 2.20 -1.47 14.09
C LYS A 38 0.98 -1.84 13.24
N HIS A 39 0.53 -3.09 13.30
CA HIS A 39 -0.64 -3.61 12.59
C HIS A 39 -1.49 -4.47 13.54
N PRO A 40 -2.79 -4.18 13.74
CA PRO A 40 -3.64 -4.92 14.69
C PRO A 40 -3.66 -6.44 14.49
N GLU A 41 -3.71 -6.88 13.23
CA GLU A 41 -3.68 -8.31 12.86
C GLU A 41 -2.25 -8.89 12.64
N GLY A 42 -1.20 -8.11 12.87
CA GLY A 42 0.18 -8.50 12.61
C GLY A 42 0.42 -8.89 11.14
N LYS A 43 -0.13 -8.12 10.19
CA LYS A 43 0.06 -8.30 8.75
C LYS A 43 1.06 -7.28 8.19
N VAL A 44 1.50 -7.53 6.97
CA VAL A 44 2.37 -6.66 6.18
C VAL A 44 1.75 -6.38 4.80
N PRO A 45 2.07 -5.26 4.14
CA PRO A 45 2.97 -4.19 4.57
C PRO A 45 2.38 -3.25 5.63
N VAL A 46 3.28 -2.57 6.34
CA VAL A 46 3.00 -1.39 7.17
C VAL A 46 3.99 -0.30 6.75
N LEU A 47 3.51 0.91 6.52
CA LEU A 47 4.35 2.09 6.38
C LEU A 47 4.25 2.92 7.67
N GLU A 48 5.38 3.18 8.31
CA GLU A 48 5.47 4.19 9.36
C GLU A 48 5.96 5.50 8.77
N HIS A 49 5.19 6.58 8.93
CA HIS A 49 5.59 7.91 8.49
C HIS A 49 5.17 8.94 9.53
N LYS A 50 6.14 9.70 10.06
CA LYS A 50 5.93 10.72 11.12
C LYS A 50 5.18 10.17 12.34
N GLY A 51 5.58 8.98 12.80
CA GLY A 51 4.99 8.31 13.96
C GLY A 51 3.59 7.72 13.74
N GLN A 52 3.06 7.78 12.51
CA GLN A 52 1.76 7.21 12.16
C GLN A 52 1.93 5.96 11.31
N ASN A 53 1.14 4.94 11.60
CA ASN A 53 1.13 3.67 10.86
C ASN A 53 0.03 3.70 9.80
N ILE A 54 0.38 3.30 8.59
CA ILE A 54 -0.53 3.13 7.48
C ILE A 54 -0.44 1.66 7.06
N ILE A 55 -1.59 1.00 6.96
CA ILE A 55 -1.73 -0.42 6.62
C ILE A 55 -2.52 -0.55 5.31
N ASP A 56 -2.52 -1.77 4.73
CA ASP A 56 -3.03 -2.09 3.39
C ASP A 56 -2.14 -1.53 2.26
N SER A 57 -1.63 -2.43 1.42
CA SER A 57 -0.73 -2.08 0.31
C SER A 57 -1.33 -1.09 -0.69
N ALA A 58 -2.64 -1.12 -0.94
CA ALA A 58 -3.30 -0.18 -1.85
C ALA A 58 -3.36 1.22 -1.23
N LEU A 59 -3.74 1.32 0.04
CA LEU A 59 -3.78 2.59 0.77
C LEU A 59 -2.39 3.22 0.92
N ILE A 60 -1.38 2.41 1.26
CA ILE A 60 0.01 2.87 1.33
C ILE A 60 0.47 3.41 -0.03
N SER A 61 0.14 2.72 -1.13
CA SER A 61 0.51 3.15 -2.48
C SER A 61 -0.13 4.49 -2.85
N GLU A 62 -1.44 4.65 -2.61
CA GLU A 62 -2.14 5.91 -2.83
C GLU A 62 -1.57 7.05 -1.98
N TYR A 63 -1.28 6.77 -0.71
CA TYR A 63 -0.67 7.74 0.20
C TYR A 63 0.69 8.23 -0.31
N LEU A 64 1.56 7.31 -0.75
CA LEU A 64 2.85 7.64 -1.37
C LEU A 64 2.69 8.49 -2.63
N ASP A 65 1.65 8.25 -3.43
CA ASP A 65 1.34 9.10 -4.58
C ASP A 65 0.92 10.52 -4.17
N TRP A 66 0.14 10.67 -3.10
CA TRP A 66 -0.31 11.99 -2.63
C TRP A 66 0.81 12.84 -2.04
N ILE A 67 1.73 12.23 -1.29
CA ILE A 67 2.85 12.98 -0.68
C ILE A 67 4.02 13.20 -1.64
N HIS A 68 4.02 12.54 -2.81
CA HIS A 68 5.01 12.70 -3.88
C HIS A 68 4.34 12.97 -5.25
N PRO A 69 3.67 14.12 -5.42
CA PRO A 69 2.86 14.41 -6.61
C PRO A 69 3.70 14.51 -7.90
N HIS A 70 4.95 14.97 -7.81
CA HIS A 70 5.84 15.13 -8.97
C HIS A 70 6.29 13.80 -9.60
N THR A 71 6.13 12.70 -8.87
CA THR A 71 6.50 11.35 -9.33
C THR A 71 5.30 10.42 -9.31
N SER A 72 4.07 10.97 -9.41
CA SER A 72 2.81 10.23 -9.38
C SER A 72 2.82 9.05 -10.35
N ILE A 73 2.39 7.89 -9.88
CA ILE A 73 2.12 6.71 -10.72
C ILE A 73 0.69 6.78 -11.26
N LEU A 74 -0.24 7.30 -10.46
CA LEU A 74 -1.62 7.50 -10.88
C LEU A 74 -1.76 8.65 -11.89
N PRO A 75 -2.66 8.51 -12.89
CA PRO A 75 -3.02 9.57 -13.81
C PRO A 75 -3.53 10.83 -13.10
N SER A 76 -3.31 11.99 -13.70
CA SER A 76 -3.88 13.26 -13.23
C SER A 76 -5.38 13.35 -13.52
N ASP A 77 -5.82 12.85 -14.68
CA ASP A 77 -7.23 12.82 -15.07
C ASP A 77 -8.08 12.01 -14.05
N PRO A 78 -9.17 12.59 -13.51
CA PRO A 78 -9.98 11.91 -12.50
C PRO A 78 -10.61 10.60 -12.98
N TYR A 79 -11.05 10.54 -14.23
CA TYR A 79 -11.69 9.35 -14.78
C TYR A 79 -10.68 8.22 -14.98
N LEU A 80 -9.51 8.51 -15.55
CA LEU A 80 -8.43 7.53 -15.71
C LEU A 80 -7.92 7.03 -14.36
N LYS A 81 -7.78 7.91 -13.37
CA LYS A 81 -7.45 7.53 -11.99
C LYS A 81 -8.48 6.58 -11.40
N ALA A 82 -9.77 6.87 -11.54
CA ALA A 82 -10.85 5.99 -11.10
C ALA A 82 -10.82 4.63 -11.81
N LYS A 83 -10.59 4.62 -13.14
CA LYS A 83 -10.48 3.39 -13.94
C LYS A 83 -9.31 2.51 -13.48
N GLN A 84 -8.16 3.09 -13.17
CA GLN A 84 -7.01 2.34 -12.65
C GLN A 84 -7.28 1.75 -11.26
N ARG A 85 -7.91 2.52 -10.36
CA ARG A 85 -8.33 2.01 -9.04
C ARG A 85 -9.36 0.89 -9.16
N MET A 86 -10.31 1.02 -10.07
CA MET A 86 -11.29 -0.03 -10.37
C MET A 86 -10.61 -1.31 -10.85
N LEU A 87 -9.66 -1.21 -11.80
CA LEU A 87 -8.91 -2.36 -12.28
C LEU A 87 -8.11 -3.04 -11.16
N ALA A 88 -7.43 -2.27 -10.31
CA ALA A 88 -6.72 -2.81 -9.15
C ALA A 88 -7.67 -3.56 -8.19
N GLY A 89 -8.83 -2.98 -7.88
CA GLY A 89 -9.85 -3.62 -7.05
C GLY A 89 -10.37 -4.93 -7.63
N LEU A 90 -10.61 -4.97 -8.95
CA LEU A 90 -11.04 -6.19 -9.66
C LEU A 90 -9.98 -7.31 -9.57
N LEU A 91 -8.70 -6.97 -9.73
CA LEU A 91 -7.59 -7.91 -9.61
C LEU A 91 -7.40 -8.45 -8.18
N GLU A 92 -7.74 -7.63 -7.17
CA GLU A 92 -7.72 -8.03 -5.76
C GLU A 92 -8.95 -8.85 -5.35
N GLY A 93 -9.91 -9.09 -6.25
CA GLY A 93 -11.16 -9.76 -5.94
C GLY A 93 -12.09 -8.94 -5.04
N LYS A 94 -11.85 -7.63 -4.88
CA LYS A 94 -12.73 -6.73 -4.13
C LYS A 94 -14.03 -6.56 -4.90
N LYS A 95 -15.12 -7.17 -4.38
CA LYS A 95 -16.47 -7.01 -4.91
C LYS A 95 -17.25 -6.07 -3.99
N LEU A 96 -17.57 -4.88 -4.47
CA LEU A 96 -18.49 -3.97 -3.81
C LEU A 96 -19.58 -3.60 -4.81
N LEU A 97 -20.81 -4.00 -4.52
CA LEU A 97 -21.99 -3.63 -5.29
C LEU A 97 -22.80 -2.62 -4.49
N PHE A 98 -22.79 -1.37 -4.91
CA PHE A 98 -23.70 -0.35 -4.39
C PHE A 98 -24.88 -0.26 -5.35
N LYS A 99 -26.03 -0.79 -4.96
CA LYS A 99 -27.29 -0.51 -5.66
C LYS A 99 -27.87 0.78 -5.09
N ARG A 100 -28.10 1.76 -5.96
CA ARG A 100 -28.88 2.95 -5.64
C ARG A 100 -30.31 2.66 -6.07
N ASN A 101 -31.26 2.71 -5.14
CA ASN A 101 -32.69 2.70 -5.46
C ASN A 101 -33.08 4.00 -6.16
#